data_AF-A0A7K9S635-F1
#
_entry.id   AF-A0A7K9S635-F1
#
_cell.length_a   1.000
_cell.length_b   1.000
_cell.length_c   1.000
_cell.angle_alpha   90.00
_cell.angle_beta   90.00
_cell.angle_gamma   90.00
#
_symmetry.space_group_name_H-M   'P 1'
#
loop_
_entity.id
_entity.type
_entity.pdbx_description
1 polymer ?
#
loop_
_entity_poly.entity_id
_entity_poly.type
_entity_poly.pdbx_seq_one_letter_code
_entity_poly.pdbx_strand_id
1 'polypeptide(L)'
;RPRLVFHTQLAHGSPTGRIEGFTNVKELYAKIAEVFNISPTEILFCTLNTHKVDMQKLLGGQIGLEDFIFAHIRGETKEVEVTKTEDALGLTITDNGAGYAFIKRIKEGSIINRLQTVCVGDSIEAINDHTIVGCRHYEVARMLRELPRAQPFTLRLVQPKKAFDMIGQRTRTGKSPGEGRVASGKETLRLRTQGPAVLEEGPSPSEEEAARRVDDLLESYMGIRDSELASTMVEVAKGSPSVAQLALGLDSVLGEFAFPQEFVAEVWAAVCHPKGDKE
;
A
#
# COMPACT_ATOMS: atom_id res chain seq x y z
N ARG A 1 3.54 22.15 -19.81
CA ARG A 1 3.85 21.72 -18.42
C ARG A 1 5.13 20.90 -18.48
N PRO A 2 6.08 21.08 -17.54
CA PRO A 2 7.29 20.27 -17.50
C PRO A 2 6.94 18.78 -17.37
N ARG A 3 7.72 17.90 -18.00
CA ARG A 3 7.54 16.45 -17.91
C ARG A 3 8.12 15.97 -16.59
N LEU A 4 7.31 15.29 -15.78
CA LEU A 4 7.76 14.66 -14.55
C LEU A 4 8.38 13.31 -14.89
N VAL A 5 9.69 13.19 -14.64
CA VAL A 5 10.46 11.99 -14.92
C VAL A 5 10.89 11.36 -13.60
N PHE A 6 10.55 10.08 -13.41
CA PHE A 6 10.95 9.30 -12.26
C PHE A 6 11.95 8.21 -12.67
N HIS A 7 12.77 7.79 -11.72
CA HIS A 7 13.72 6.71 -11.90
C HIS A 7 13.19 5.44 -11.23
N THR A 8 13.44 4.30 -11.87
CA THR A 8 12.96 3.02 -11.35
C THR A 8 13.96 1.89 -11.52
N GLN A 9 13.89 0.89 -10.63
CA GLN A 9 14.59 -0.39 -10.74
C GLN A 9 13.66 -1.53 -10.33
N LEU A 10 13.94 -2.73 -10.83
CA LEU A 10 13.38 -3.94 -10.24
C LEU A 10 14.09 -4.20 -8.90
N ALA A 11 13.31 -4.46 -7.85
CA ALA A 11 13.81 -4.58 -6.48
C ALA A 11 14.85 -5.72 -6.29
N HIS A 12 14.78 -6.76 -7.13
CA HIS A 12 15.73 -7.88 -7.12
C HIS A 12 17.02 -7.60 -7.92
N GLY A 13 17.10 -6.44 -8.59
CA GLY A 13 18.27 -6.01 -9.38
C GLY A 13 17.95 -5.83 -10.86
N SER A 14 18.16 -4.62 -11.36
CA SER A 14 18.14 -4.28 -12.78
C SER A 14 18.97 -3.01 -13.04
N PRO A 15 19.29 -2.68 -14.30
CA PRO A 15 19.66 -1.32 -14.66
C PRO A 15 18.58 -0.31 -14.26
N THR A 16 18.97 0.96 -14.11
CA THR A 16 18.01 2.05 -13.85
C THR A 16 17.19 2.37 -15.09
N GLY A 17 15.88 2.31 -14.96
CA GLY A 17 14.89 2.78 -15.91
C GLY A 17 14.48 4.23 -15.66
N ARG A 18 13.91 4.87 -16.70
CA ARG A 18 13.28 6.20 -16.62
C ARG A 18 11.84 6.08 -17.09
N ILE A 19 10.91 6.62 -16.31
CA ILE A 19 9.47 6.58 -16.60
C ILE A 19 8.87 7.97 -16.48
N GLU A 20 7.88 8.26 -17.32
CA GLU A 20 7.11 9.51 -17.33
C GLU A 20 5.71 9.28 -17.88
N GLY A 21 4.82 10.25 -17.69
CA GLY A 21 3.50 10.28 -18.35
C GLY A 21 2.47 9.27 -17.83
N PHE A 22 2.44 9.05 -16.51
CA PHE A 22 1.40 8.28 -15.83
C PHE A 22 0.55 9.18 -14.93
N THR A 23 -0.71 8.81 -14.75
CA THR A 23 -1.70 9.58 -13.97
C THR A 23 -2.37 8.78 -12.85
N ASN A 24 -2.07 7.48 -12.77
CA ASN A 24 -2.56 6.57 -11.73
C ASN A 24 -1.58 5.40 -11.57
N VAL A 25 -1.78 4.58 -10.53
CA VAL A 25 -0.89 3.45 -10.20
C VAL A 25 -0.88 2.38 -11.30
N LYS A 26 -2.01 2.16 -11.99
CA LYS A 26 -2.09 1.20 -13.11
C LYS A 26 -1.22 1.63 -14.30
N GLU A 27 -1.27 2.92 -14.66
CA GLU A 27 -0.38 3.49 -15.68
C GLU A 27 1.08 3.50 -15.24
N LEU A 28 1.35 3.77 -13.96
CA LEU A 28 2.69 3.67 -13.39
C LEU A 28 3.27 2.26 -13.60
N TYR A 29 2.52 1.21 -13.25
CA TYR A 29 2.94 -0.18 -13.46
C TYR A 29 3.12 -0.52 -14.93
N ALA A 30 2.25 -0.03 -15.81
CA ALA A 30 2.42 -0.19 -17.25
C ALA A 30 3.73 0.44 -17.75
N LYS A 31 4.09 1.63 -17.25
CA LYS A 31 5.34 2.31 -17.63
C LYS A 31 6.58 1.62 -17.10
N ILE A 32 6.54 1.12 -15.87
CA ILE A 32 7.63 0.30 -15.33
C ILE A 32 7.80 -0.98 -16.16
N ALA A 33 6.69 -1.65 -16.46
CA ALA A 33 6.68 -2.89 -17.22
C ALA A 33 7.22 -2.72 -18.65
N GLU A 34 6.86 -1.63 -19.32
CA GLU A 34 7.37 -1.22 -20.64
C GLU A 34 8.91 -1.09 -20.62
N VAL A 35 9.45 -0.39 -19.63
CA VAL A 35 10.90 -0.15 -19.51
C VAL A 35 11.70 -1.43 -19.25
N PHE A 36 11.14 -2.39 -18.52
CA PHE A 36 11.81 -3.65 -18.20
C PHE A 36 11.40 -4.83 -19.08
N ASN A 37 10.55 -4.61 -20.09
CA ASN A 37 10.04 -5.63 -20.99
C ASN A 37 9.44 -6.84 -20.25
N ILE A 38 8.59 -6.55 -19.25
CA ILE A 38 7.82 -7.54 -18.48
C ILE A 38 6.32 -7.28 -18.62
N SER A 39 5.48 -8.23 -18.21
CA SER A 39 4.04 -7.97 -18.10
C SER A 39 3.76 -7.06 -16.88
N PRO A 40 2.80 -6.11 -16.95
CA PRO A 40 2.36 -5.35 -15.78
C PRO A 40 1.87 -6.25 -14.63
N THR A 41 1.33 -7.42 -14.96
CA THR A 41 0.88 -8.43 -13.97
C THR A 41 2.03 -9.07 -13.20
N GLU A 42 3.28 -8.91 -13.66
CA GLU A 42 4.46 -9.36 -12.91
C GLU A 42 4.78 -8.43 -11.73
N ILE A 43 4.27 -7.19 -11.71
CA ILE A 43 4.56 -6.23 -10.64
C ILE A 43 3.58 -6.46 -9.48
N LEU A 44 4.11 -6.86 -8.33
CA LEU A 44 3.33 -7.05 -7.11
C LEU A 44 3.02 -5.70 -6.45
N PHE A 45 4.05 -4.90 -6.16
CA PHE A 45 3.93 -3.58 -5.55
C PHE A 45 5.21 -2.76 -5.76
N CYS A 46 5.19 -1.50 -5.35
CA CYS A 46 6.35 -0.62 -5.39
C CYS A 46 6.70 -0.08 -4.00
N THR A 47 8.00 0.03 -3.73
CA THR A 47 8.52 0.79 -2.59
C THR A 47 9.29 2.00 -3.09
N LEU A 48 9.32 3.06 -2.30
CA LEU A 48 10.05 4.30 -2.60
C LEU A 48 11.39 4.29 -1.85
N ASN A 49 12.47 4.63 -2.55
CA ASN A 49 13.82 4.83 -1.99
C ASN A 49 14.41 3.60 -1.27
N THR A 50 13.91 2.39 -1.53
CA THR A 50 14.45 1.13 -1.02
C THR A 50 14.07 -0.03 -1.92
N HIS A 51 15.03 -0.93 -2.17
CA HIS A 51 14.79 -2.21 -2.85
C HIS A 51 14.34 -3.31 -1.88
N LYS A 52 14.41 -3.07 -0.57
CA LYS A 52 13.96 -4.02 0.43
C LYS A 52 12.44 -4.03 0.51
N VAL A 53 11.88 -5.17 0.91
CA VAL A 53 10.46 -5.26 1.28
C VAL A 53 10.28 -4.53 2.61
N ASP A 54 10.09 -3.21 2.52
CA ASP A 54 9.90 -2.31 3.64
C ASP A 54 8.55 -1.61 3.49
N MET A 55 7.58 -2.09 4.27
CA MET A 55 6.20 -1.62 4.20
C MET A 55 6.01 -0.20 4.73
N GLN A 56 7.01 0.38 5.40
CA GLN A 56 6.99 1.80 5.77
C GLN A 56 7.28 2.71 4.58
N LYS A 57 7.95 2.16 3.54
CA LYS A 57 8.25 2.85 2.29
C LYS A 57 7.41 2.34 1.13
N LEU A 58 6.30 1.65 1.41
CA LEU A 58 5.35 1.23 0.39
C LEU A 58 4.76 2.47 -0.31
N LEU A 59 4.61 2.41 -1.63
CA LEU A 59 3.92 3.45 -2.38
C LEU A 59 2.48 3.61 -1.87
N GLY A 60 2.17 4.77 -1.28
CA GLY A 60 0.87 5.08 -0.66
C GLY A 60 0.10 6.19 -1.36
N GLY A 61 0.26 6.34 -2.68
CA GLY A 61 -0.45 7.37 -3.46
C GLY A 61 0.26 8.72 -3.58
N GLN A 62 1.41 8.90 -2.95
CA GLN A 62 2.27 10.09 -3.15
C GLN A 62 3.67 9.68 -3.56
N ILE A 63 4.23 10.43 -4.51
CA ILE A 63 5.60 10.25 -5.00
C ILE A 63 6.28 11.62 -4.98
N GLY A 64 7.30 11.78 -4.14
CA GLY A 64 8.15 12.96 -4.15
C GLY A 64 8.88 13.08 -5.49
N LEU A 65 9.13 14.30 -5.95
CA LEU A 65 9.74 14.53 -7.28
C LEU A 65 11.15 13.93 -7.45
N GLU A 66 11.83 13.68 -6.33
CA GLU A 66 13.16 13.07 -6.29
C GLU A 66 13.14 11.59 -5.88
N ASP A 67 11.95 11.00 -5.65
CA ASP A 67 11.83 9.63 -5.20
C ASP A 67 12.28 8.64 -6.28
N PHE A 68 12.92 7.58 -5.81
CA PHE A 68 13.33 6.44 -6.61
C PHE A 68 12.38 5.27 -6.42
N ILE A 69 11.81 4.73 -7.49
CA ILE A 69 10.76 3.71 -7.43
C ILE A 69 11.36 2.32 -7.60
N PHE A 70 11.20 1.45 -6.61
CA PHE A 70 11.61 0.04 -6.71
C PHE A 70 10.38 -0.86 -6.90
N ALA A 71 10.33 -1.54 -8.04
CA ALA A 71 9.24 -2.46 -8.37
C ALA A 71 9.56 -3.89 -7.89
N HIS A 72 8.73 -4.40 -7.00
CA HIS A 72 8.79 -5.77 -6.51
C HIS A 72 7.99 -6.65 -7.46
N ILE A 73 8.64 -7.63 -8.08
CA ILE A 73 7.99 -8.50 -9.06
C ILE A 73 7.77 -9.91 -8.51
N ARG A 74 6.84 -10.63 -9.12
CA ARG A 74 6.49 -12.02 -8.83
C ARG A 74 7.72 -12.91 -8.83
N GLY A 75 7.87 -13.70 -7.77
CA GLY A 75 8.92 -14.68 -7.56
C GLY A 75 8.33 -16.08 -7.36
N GLU A 76 8.83 -16.78 -6.35
CA GLU A 76 8.40 -18.14 -6.04
C GLU A 76 6.94 -18.16 -5.56
N THR A 77 6.19 -19.17 -6.03
CA THR A 77 4.84 -19.46 -5.55
C THR A 77 4.91 -20.61 -4.57
N LYS A 78 4.21 -20.48 -3.44
CA LYS A 78 4.11 -21.50 -2.39
C LYS A 78 2.67 -21.65 -1.94
N GLU A 79 2.34 -22.84 -1.48
CA GLU A 79 1.06 -23.13 -0.84
C GLU A 79 1.27 -23.42 0.64
N VAL A 80 0.43 -22.84 1.48
CA VAL A 80 0.49 -22.99 2.93
C VAL A 80 -0.88 -23.41 3.43
N GLU A 81 -0.95 -24.55 4.10
CA GLU A 81 -2.13 -24.96 4.85
C GLU A 81 -2.15 -24.28 6.22
N VAL A 82 -3.29 -23.71 6.60
CA VAL A 82 -3.49 -22.98 7.84
C VAL A 82 -4.73 -23.54 8.54
N THR A 83 -4.59 -23.95 9.80
CA THR A 83 -5.76 -24.28 10.64
C THR A 83 -6.19 -23.04 11.43
N LYS A 84 -7.43 -22.59 11.22
CA LYS A 84 -7.96 -21.40 11.88
C LYS A 84 -8.41 -21.68 13.31
N THR A 85 -7.54 -21.45 14.29
CA THR A 85 -7.83 -21.69 15.72
C THR A 85 -8.50 -20.51 16.43
N GLU A 86 -8.39 -19.30 15.89
CA GLU A 86 -8.93 -18.05 16.43
C GLU A 86 -9.63 -17.26 15.31
N ASP A 87 -10.42 -16.22 15.63
CA ASP A 87 -11.04 -15.37 14.60
C ASP A 87 -10.01 -14.65 13.73
N ALA A 88 -8.97 -14.13 14.38
CA ALA A 88 -7.92 -13.37 13.73
C ALA A 88 -6.71 -14.25 13.42
N LEU A 89 -6.33 -14.29 12.15
CA LEU A 89 -5.10 -14.97 11.71
C LEU A 89 -3.82 -14.23 12.13
N GLY A 90 -3.96 -12.93 12.47
CA GLY A 90 -2.86 -12.01 12.74
C GLY A 90 -2.19 -11.45 11.49
N LEU A 91 -2.96 -11.32 10.40
CA LEU A 91 -2.53 -10.67 9.17
C LEU A 91 -3.12 -9.26 9.10
N THR A 92 -2.31 -8.33 8.58
CA THR A 92 -2.80 -7.05 8.06
C THR A 92 -2.59 -7.05 6.55
N ILE A 93 -3.68 -6.86 5.80
CA ILE A 93 -3.69 -6.92 4.35
C ILE A 93 -3.66 -5.51 3.77
N THR A 94 -2.97 -5.35 2.64
CA THR A 94 -3.03 -4.16 1.79
C THR A 94 -3.08 -4.60 0.33
N ASP A 95 -3.25 -3.68 -0.60
CA ASP A 95 -3.23 -3.98 -2.02
C ASP A 95 -2.47 -2.90 -2.80
N ASN A 96 -2.19 -3.22 -4.06
CA ASN A 96 -1.42 -2.35 -4.94
C ASN A 96 -2.29 -1.44 -5.83
N GLY A 97 -3.60 -1.37 -5.60
CA GLY A 97 -4.55 -0.66 -6.45
C GLY A 97 -4.68 -1.22 -7.88
N ALA A 98 -4.09 -2.38 -8.17
CA ALA A 98 -4.04 -3.01 -9.49
C ALA A 98 -4.37 -4.51 -9.45
N GLY A 99 -5.10 -4.96 -8.42
CA GLY A 99 -5.65 -6.31 -8.31
C GLY A 99 -4.77 -7.34 -7.59
N TYR A 100 -3.69 -6.91 -6.92
CA TYR A 100 -2.92 -7.80 -6.03
C TYR A 100 -3.01 -7.34 -4.59
N ALA A 101 -3.60 -8.18 -3.74
CA ALA A 101 -3.54 -8.05 -2.29
C ALA A 101 -2.29 -8.77 -1.75
N PHE A 102 -1.68 -8.21 -0.71
CA PHE A 102 -0.48 -8.75 -0.09
C PHE A 102 -0.40 -8.43 1.40
N ILE A 103 0.45 -9.19 2.09
CA ILE A 103 0.61 -9.11 3.53
C ILE A 103 1.49 -7.92 3.90
N LYS A 104 0.92 -6.89 4.53
CA LYS A 104 1.65 -5.71 5.02
C LYS A 104 2.28 -5.96 6.39
N ARG A 105 1.60 -6.70 7.27
CA ARG A 105 2.06 -7.01 8.62
C ARG A 105 1.64 -8.41 9.05
N ILE A 106 2.48 -9.02 9.87
CA ILE A 106 2.16 -10.25 10.59
C ILE A 106 2.31 -9.94 12.08
N LYS A 107 1.25 -10.13 12.85
CA LYS A 107 1.24 -9.92 14.31
C LYS A 107 2.08 -11.00 14.99
N GLU A 108 3.01 -10.60 15.85
CA GLU A 108 3.83 -11.52 16.63
C GLU A 108 2.97 -12.45 17.49
N GLY A 109 3.36 -13.72 17.58
CA GLY A 109 2.64 -14.73 18.33
C GLY A 109 1.31 -15.17 17.73
N SER A 110 0.88 -14.62 16.59
CA SER A 110 -0.36 -15.02 15.89
C SER A 110 -0.28 -16.39 15.22
N ILE A 111 -1.43 -16.88 14.73
CA ILE A 111 -1.52 -18.13 13.96
C ILE A 111 -0.50 -18.14 12.82
N ILE A 112 -0.49 -17.09 12.00
CA ILE A 112 0.40 -17.03 10.84
C ILE A 112 1.86 -16.84 11.25
N ASN A 113 2.13 -16.05 12.29
CA ASN A 113 3.49 -15.88 12.78
C ASN A 113 4.12 -17.21 13.22
N ARG A 114 3.35 -18.09 13.86
CA ARG A 114 3.85 -19.41 14.31
C ARG A 114 4.23 -20.35 13.15
N LEU A 115 3.68 -20.16 11.95
CA LEU A 115 3.99 -21.00 10.78
C LEU A 115 5.39 -20.74 10.22
N GLN A 116 5.94 -19.53 10.40
CA GLN A 116 7.26 -19.08 9.89
C GLN A 116 7.45 -19.13 8.36
N THR A 117 6.59 -19.83 7.63
CA THR A 117 6.64 -19.96 6.16
C THR A 117 6.04 -18.75 5.46
N VAL A 118 5.12 -18.01 6.09
CA VAL A 118 4.47 -16.82 5.53
C VAL A 118 5.27 -15.57 5.88
N CYS A 119 5.51 -14.70 4.91
CA CYS A 119 6.34 -13.51 5.05
C CYS A 119 5.56 -12.23 4.73
N VAL A 120 5.98 -11.12 5.34
CA VAL A 120 5.57 -9.77 4.89
C VAL A 120 5.99 -9.58 3.43
N GLY A 121 5.09 -9.03 2.63
CA GLY A 121 5.25 -8.84 1.18
C GLY A 121 4.76 -10.00 0.33
N ASP A 122 4.43 -11.16 0.90
CA ASP A 122 3.80 -12.24 0.14
C ASP A 122 2.44 -11.76 -0.38
N SER A 123 2.23 -11.88 -1.69
CA SER A 123 0.94 -11.62 -2.33
C SER A 123 0.04 -12.84 -2.23
N ILE A 124 -1.21 -12.62 -1.85
CA ILE A 124 -2.22 -13.67 -1.76
C ILE A 124 -2.83 -13.80 -3.15
N GLU A 125 -2.74 -14.97 -3.76
CA GLU A 125 -3.28 -15.21 -5.10
C GLU A 125 -4.57 -16.03 -5.05
N ALA A 126 -4.67 -16.93 -4.07
CA ALA A 126 -5.86 -17.73 -3.83
C ALA A 126 -6.02 -18.07 -2.34
N ILE A 127 -7.28 -18.21 -1.92
CA ILE A 127 -7.69 -18.80 -0.65
C ILE A 127 -8.48 -20.05 -1.00
N ASN A 128 -8.00 -21.21 -0.55
CA ASN A 128 -8.39 -22.51 -1.13
C ASN A 128 -8.18 -22.50 -2.65
N ASP A 129 -9.13 -23.06 -3.40
CA ASP A 129 -9.11 -23.08 -4.87
C ASP A 129 -9.72 -21.82 -5.51
N HIS A 130 -10.06 -20.80 -4.70
CA HIS A 130 -10.66 -19.56 -5.19
C HIS A 130 -9.59 -18.49 -5.37
N THR A 131 -9.39 -18.07 -6.63
CA THR A 131 -8.52 -16.92 -6.92
C THR A 131 -9.11 -15.65 -6.34
N ILE A 132 -8.25 -14.82 -5.75
CA ILE A 132 -8.62 -13.49 -5.23
C ILE A 132 -7.94 -12.36 -6.03
N VAL A 133 -7.32 -12.69 -7.16
CA VAL A 133 -6.75 -11.67 -8.07
C VAL A 133 -7.88 -10.77 -8.56
N GLY A 134 -7.67 -9.46 -8.44
CA GLY A 134 -8.66 -8.44 -8.72
C GLY A 134 -9.47 -7.98 -7.50
N CYS A 135 -9.47 -8.74 -6.41
CA CYS A 135 -10.09 -8.32 -5.16
C CYS A 135 -9.27 -7.21 -4.49
N ARG A 136 -9.97 -6.30 -3.81
CA ARG A 136 -9.36 -5.30 -2.93
C ARG A 136 -8.99 -5.91 -1.59
N HIS A 137 -8.07 -5.27 -0.87
CA HIS A 137 -7.55 -5.77 0.42
C HIS A 137 -8.64 -6.02 1.46
N TYR A 138 -9.71 -5.20 1.49
CA TYR A 138 -10.81 -5.33 2.45
C TYR A 138 -11.67 -6.56 2.16
N GLU A 139 -11.87 -6.91 0.88
CA GLU A 139 -12.57 -8.12 0.48
C GLU A 139 -11.76 -9.34 0.91
N VAL A 140 -10.45 -9.33 0.68
CA VAL A 140 -9.54 -10.42 1.08
C VAL A 140 -9.49 -10.56 2.60
N ALA A 141 -9.38 -9.45 3.34
CA ALA A 141 -9.41 -9.45 4.80
C ALA A 141 -10.75 -9.99 5.34
N ARG A 142 -11.87 -9.63 4.71
CA ARG A 142 -13.19 -10.17 5.05
C ARG A 142 -13.27 -11.67 4.78
N MET A 143 -12.87 -12.13 3.60
CA MET A 143 -12.85 -13.56 3.26
C MET A 143 -12.05 -14.37 4.29
N LEU A 144 -10.85 -13.90 4.66
CA LEU A 144 -10.02 -14.55 5.69
C LEU A 144 -10.71 -14.57 7.07
N ARG A 145 -11.40 -13.49 7.44
CA ARG A 145 -12.17 -13.39 8.70
C ARG A 145 -13.38 -14.32 8.71
N GLU A 146 -14.03 -14.54 7.58
CA GLU A 146 -15.24 -15.36 7.44
C GLU A 146 -14.97 -16.86 7.31
N LEU A 147 -13.71 -17.26 7.06
CA LEU A 147 -13.32 -18.68 7.04
C LEU A 147 -13.76 -19.42 8.32
N PRO A 148 -14.28 -20.66 8.22
CA PRO A 148 -14.70 -21.42 9.38
C PRO A 148 -13.57 -21.66 10.38
N ARG A 149 -13.88 -21.54 11.67
CA ARG A 149 -12.96 -21.95 12.74
C ARG A 149 -12.79 -23.47 12.75
N ALA A 150 -11.65 -23.92 13.26
CA ALA A 150 -11.25 -25.32 13.43
C ALA A 150 -11.20 -26.14 12.13
N GLN A 151 -11.21 -25.47 10.97
CA GLN A 151 -11.00 -26.11 9.68
C GLN A 151 -9.67 -25.65 9.06
N PRO A 152 -8.95 -26.54 8.36
CA PRO A 152 -7.83 -26.14 7.53
C PRO A 152 -8.34 -25.40 6.29
N PHE A 153 -7.56 -24.44 5.82
CA PHE A 153 -7.70 -23.79 4.53
C PHE A 153 -6.32 -23.60 3.92
N THR A 154 -6.23 -23.46 2.60
CA THR A 154 -4.95 -23.22 1.93
C THR A 154 -4.82 -21.77 1.48
N LEU A 155 -3.59 -21.26 1.53
CA LEU A 155 -3.20 -19.99 0.94
C LEU A 155 -2.19 -20.25 -0.18
N ARG A 156 -2.51 -19.81 -1.39
CA ARG A 156 -1.51 -19.72 -2.46
C ARG A 156 -0.87 -18.34 -2.44
N LEU A 157 0.42 -18.31 -2.13
CA LEU A 157 1.19 -17.10 -1.90
C LEU A 157 2.28 -16.95 -2.96
N VAL A 158 2.46 -15.73 -3.45
CA VAL A 158 3.53 -15.37 -4.39
C VAL A 158 4.49 -14.43 -3.70
N GLN A 159 5.74 -14.87 -3.54
CA GLN A 159 6.77 -14.06 -2.89
C GLN A 159 7.34 -13.04 -3.87
N PRO A 160 7.71 -11.83 -3.41
CA PRO A 160 8.50 -10.92 -4.23
C PRO A 160 9.88 -11.52 -4.47
N LYS A 161 10.39 -11.41 -5.71
CA LYS A 161 11.79 -11.77 -5.99
C LYS A 161 12.72 -10.98 -5.08
N LYS A 162 13.58 -11.69 -4.36
CA LYS A 162 14.62 -11.09 -3.53
C LYS A 162 15.87 -10.88 -4.37
N ALA A 163 16.59 -9.79 -4.12
CA ALA A 163 17.94 -9.65 -4.65
C ALA A 163 18.82 -10.77 -4.08
N PHE A 164 19.71 -11.33 -4.89
CA PHE A 164 20.78 -12.17 -4.35
C PHE A 164 21.69 -11.27 -3.51
N ASP A 165 21.95 -11.64 -2.26
CA ASP A 165 22.85 -10.89 -1.33
C ASP A 165 24.31 -10.79 -1.83
N MET A 166 24.62 -11.27 -3.05
CA MET A 166 25.98 -11.45 -3.58
C MET A 166 26.42 -10.43 -4.65
N ILE A 167 25.65 -9.39 -4.96
CA ILE A 167 26.13 -8.31 -5.84
C ILE A 167 26.24 -7.02 -5.03
N GLY A 168 27.40 -6.85 -4.39
CA GLY A 168 27.80 -5.61 -3.77
C GLY A 168 27.63 -4.43 -4.74
N GLN A 169 26.97 -3.38 -4.25
CA GLN A 169 26.78 -2.11 -4.94
C GLN A 169 28.11 -1.59 -5.51
N ARG A 170 28.28 -1.68 -6.83
CA ARG A 170 29.13 -0.72 -7.56
C ARG A 170 28.26 0.43 -8.01
N THR A 171 27.84 1.27 -7.08
CA THR A 171 27.31 2.59 -7.38
C THR A 171 28.48 3.47 -7.88
N ARG A 172 28.78 3.40 -9.19
CA ARG A 172 29.40 4.55 -9.84
C ARG A 172 28.34 5.64 -9.88
N THR A 173 28.44 6.58 -8.95
CA THR A 173 27.70 7.84 -8.95
C THR A 173 28.09 8.64 -10.19
N GLY A 174 27.43 8.34 -11.31
CA GLY A 174 27.41 9.23 -12.47
C GLY A 174 26.58 10.44 -12.11
N LYS A 175 27.22 11.61 -11.99
CA LYS A 175 26.53 12.90 -11.91
C LYS A 175 25.71 13.09 -13.18
N SER A 176 24.38 13.03 -13.07
CA SER A 176 23.47 13.51 -14.11
C SER A 176 23.56 15.04 -14.16
N PRO A 177 23.66 15.68 -15.35
CA PRO A 177 23.55 17.13 -15.46
C PRO A 177 22.11 17.54 -15.13
N GLY A 178 21.96 18.55 -14.28
CA GLY A 178 20.66 19.05 -13.87
C GLY A 178 19.93 19.73 -15.02
N GLU A 179 18.71 19.28 -15.28
CA GLU A 179 17.72 20.02 -16.06
C GLU A 179 16.44 20.16 -15.22
N GLY A 180 16.01 21.42 -15.05
CA GLY A 180 14.70 21.77 -14.47
C GLY A 180 14.65 21.73 -12.94
N ARG A 181 15.19 22.76 -12.28
CA ARG A 181 14.85 23.05 -10.87
C ARG A 181 13.34 23.31 -10.78
N VAL A 182 12.60 22.35 -10.26
CA VAL A 182 11.26 22.57 -9.74
C VAL A 182 11.40 23.08 -8.30
N ALA A 183 10.62 24.11 -7.98
CA ALA A 183 10.70 24.90 -6.76
C ALA A 183 10.31 24.07 -5.52
N SER A 184 10.99 24.32 -4.39
CA SER A 184 10.72 23.76 -3.06
C SER A 184 10.66 22.22 -3.02
N GLY A 185 11.60 21.55 -2.34
CA GLY A 185 11.63 20.09 -2.16
C GLY A 185 10.48 19.48 -1.34
N LYS A 186 9.28 20.08 -1.41
CA LYS A 186 8.03 19.69 -0.77
C LYS A 186 6.93 19.31 -1.76
N GLU A 187 7.10 19.55 -3.05
CA GLU A 187 6.11 19.13 -4.05
C GLU A 187 6.10 17.61 -4.22
N THR A 188 4.91 17.03 -4.35
CA THR A 188 4.70 15.60 -4.58
C THR A 188 3.72 15.40 -5.72
N LEU A 189 3.90 14.32 -6.48
CA LEU A 189 2.90 13.82 -7.40
C LEU A 189 1.90 12.98 -6.60
N ARG A 190 0.66 13.47 -6.47
CA ARG A 190 -0.42 12.73 -5.84
C ARG A 190 -1.17 11.90 -6.88
N LEU A 191 -1.15 10.58 -6.68
CA LEU A 191 -1.94 9.60 -7.39
C LEU A 191 -3.22 9.36 -6.58
N ARG A 192 -4.38 9.56 -7.21
CA ARG A 192 -5.68 9.32 -6.60
C ARG A 192 -6.36 8.13 -7.28
N THR A 193 -7.17 7.40 -6.53
CA THR A 193 -8.01 6.29 -7.02
C THR A 193 -9.06 6.81 -7.99
N GLN A 194 -9.55 8.04 -7.75
CA GLN A 194 -10.47 8.75 -8.62
C GLN A 194 -9.91 10.13 -8.98
N GLY A 195 -9.80 10.40 -10.29
CA GLY A 195 -9.31 11.68 -10.81
C GLY A 195 -7.86 11.64 -11.34
N PRO A 196 -7.41 12.72 -12.01
CA PRO A 196 -6.07 12.79 -12.59
C PRO A 196 -5.00 12.99 -11.50
N ALA A 197 -3.79 12.50 -11.74
CA ALA A 197 -2.65 12.85 -10.90
C ALA A 197 -2.37 14.37 -10.95
N VAL A 198 -2.07 14.93 -9.79
CA VAL A 198 -1.87 16.36 -9.59
C VAL A 198 -0.59 16.61 -8.80
N LEU A 199 0.10 17.70 -9.15
CA LEU A 199 1.18 18.24 -8.33
C LEU A 199 0.56 19.03 -7.19
N GLU A 200 0.85 18.60 -5.97
CA GLU A 200 0.39 19.24 -4.75
C GLU A 200 1.57 19.37 -3.78
N GLU A 201 1.50 20.33 -2.86
CA GLU A 201 2.39 20.29 -1.69
C GLU A 201 2.11 19.00 -0.92
N GLY A 202 3.17 18.33 -0.46
CA GLY A 202 3.02 17.17 0.41
C GLY A 202 2.18 17.48 1.66
N PRO A 203 1.61 16.44 2.30
CA PRO A 203 0.76 16.62 3.46
C PRO A 203 1.55 17.28 4.58
N SER A 204 0.89 18.17 5.32
CA SER A 204 1.47 18.75 6.52
C SER A 204 1.76 17.68 7.58
N PRO A 205 2.71 17.90 8.51
CA PRO A 205 3.02 16.92 9.55
C PRO A 205 1.80 16.46 10.37
N SER A 206 0.83 17.36 10.58
CA SER A 206 -0.43 17.04 11.27
C SER A 206 -1.37 16.19 10.43
N GLU A 207 -1.39 16.37 9.11
CA GLU A 207 -2.13 15.50 8.17
C GLU A 207 -1.53 14.12 8.11
N GLU A 208 -0.20 14.02 8.04
CA GLU A 208 0.48 12.73 8.07
C GLU A 208 0.19 11.98 9.39
N GLU A 209 0.22 12.69 10.52
CA GLU A 209 -0.10 12.08 11.81
C GLU A 209 -1.56 11.65 11.90
N ALA A 210 -2.49 12.49 11.43
CA ALA A 210 -3.90 12.13 11.35
C ALA A 210 -4.13 10.90 10.45
N ALA A 211 -3.48 10.85 9.28
CA ALA A 211 -3.58 9.72 8.37
C ALA A 211 -3.02 8.44 8.99
N ARG A 212 -1.89 8.52 9.72
CA ARG A 212 -1.35 7.38 10.48
C ARG A 212 -2.35 6.87 11.51
N ARG A 213 -2.97 7.76 12.30
CA ARG A 213 -4.00 7.37 13.29
C ARG A 213 -5.22 6.73 12.63
N VAL A 214 -5.69 7.25 11.50
CA VAL A 214 -6.80 6.65 10.75
C VAL A 214 -6.40 5.27 10.20
N ASP A 215 -5.19 5.11 9.69
CA ASP A 215 -4.68 3.82 9.21
C ASP A 215 -4.53 2.79 10.36
N ASP A 216 -4.23 3.24 11.59
CA ASP A 216 -4.25 2.39 12.78
C ASP A 216 -5.67 1.90 13.13
N LEU A 217 -6.68 2.76 12.95
CA LEU A 217 -8.08 2.39 13.12
C LEU A 217 -8.53 1.39 12.05
N LEU A 218 -8.10 1.56 10.80
CA LEU A 218 -8.36 0.60 9.72
C LEU A 218 -7.76 -0.78 10.06
N GLU A 219 -6.56 -0.81 10.63
CA GLU A 219 -5.94 -2.07 11.04
C GLU A 219 -6.71 -2.72 12.19
N SER A 220 -7.11 -1.95 13.20
CA SER A 220 -7.79 -2.50 14.38
C SER A 220 -9.19 -3.01 14.08
N TYR A 221 -9.97 -2.27 13.30
CA TYR A 221 -11.36 -2.62 12.98
C TYR A 221 -11.46 -3.62 11.82
N MET A 222 -10.60 -3.49 10.81
CA MET A 222 -10.78 -4.19 9.54
C MET A 222 -9.61 -5.11 9.16
N GLY A 223 -8.49 -5.08 9.89
CA GLY A 223 -7.30 -5.87 9.56
C GLY A 223 -6.67 -5.47 8.23
N ILE A 224 -6.88 -4.23 7.79
CA ILE A 224 -6.32 -3.67 6.57
C ILE A 224 -5.51 -2.42 6.87
N ARG A 225 -4.60 -2.09 5.97
CA ARG A 225 -4.00 -0.76 5.93
C ARG A 225 -3.96 -0.24 4.51
N ASP A 226 -4.32 1.01 4.35
CA ASP A 226 -4.38 1.69 3.07
C ASP A 226 -4.15 3.18 3.32
N SER A 227 -2.93 3.62 2.99
CA SER A 227 -2.51 4.99 3.24
C SER A 227 -3.27 5.99 2.36
N GLU A 228 -3.68 5.59 1.15
CA GLU A 228 -4.44 6.46 0.26
C GLU A 228 -5.88 6.63 0.77
N LEU A 229 -6.50 5.53 1.18
CA LEU A 229 -7.80 5.53 1.85
C LEU A 229 -7.75 6.41 3.11
N ALA A 230 -6.75 6.19 3.98
CA ALA A 230 -6.61 6.96 5.21
C ALA A 230 -6.45 8.47 4.94
N SER A 231 -5.63 8.86 3.95
CA SER A 231 -5.52 10.27 3.55
C SER A 231 -6.85 10.83 3.04
N THR A 232 -7.58 10.06 2.23
CA THR A 232 -8.90 10.47 1.72
C THR A 232 -9.89 10.69 2.87
N MET A 233 -9.90 9.79 3.87
CA MET A 233 -10.74 9.93 5.06
C MET A 233 -10.38 11.18 5.89
N VAL A 234 -9.09 11.52 5.99
CA VAL A 234 -8.63 12.76 6.63
C VAL A 234 -9.12 13.99 5.87
N GLU A 235 -9.03 13.98 4.53
CA GLU A 235 -9.53 15.08 3.68
C GLU A 235 -11.04 15.29 3.88
N VAL A 236 -11.85 14.21 3.87
CA VAL A 236 -13.31 14.28 4.08
C VAL A 236 -13.64 14.75 5.51
N ALA A 237 -12.91 14.26 6.52
CA ALA A 237 -13.10 14.69 7.91
C ALA A 237 -12.78 16.18 8.11
N LYS A 238 -11.73 16.72 7.51
CA LYS A 238 -11.46 18.16 7.61
C LYS A 238 -12.58 19.05 7.05
N GLY A 239 -13.30 18.56 6.03
CA GLY A 239 -14.40 19.27 5.38
C GLY A 239 -15.76 19.08 6.03
N SER A 240 -15.91 18.14 6.96
CA SER A 240 -17.21 17.86 7.59
C SER A 240 -17.35 18.69 8.88
N PRO A 241 -18.55 19.11 9.31
CA PRO A 241 -18.74 19.82 10.58
C PRO A 241 -19.12 18.92 11.77
N SER A 242 -19.44 17.64 11.52
CA SER A 242 -19.88 16.70 12.55
C SER A 242 -19.65 15.25 12.11
N VAL A 243 -19.68 14.32 13.08
CA VAL A 243 -19.61 12.86 12.84
C VAL A 243 -20.67 12.40 11.84
N ALA A 244 -21.90 12.93 11.93
CA ALA A 244 -22.98 12.58 11.03
C ALA A 244 -22.71 13.02 9.57
N GLN A 245 -22.13 14.20 9.38
CA GLN A 245 -21.73 14.67 8.05
C GLN A 245 -20.51 13.91 7.52
N LEU A 246 -19.57 13.54 8.40
CA LEU A 246 -18.47 12.64 8.02
C LEU A 246 -19.03 11.28 7.54
N ALA A 247 -19.98 10.68 8.26
CA ALA A 247 -20.57 9.41 7.85
C ALA A 247 -21.17 9.48 6.45
N LEU A 248 -21.92 10.55 6.13
CA LEU A 248 -22.47 10.79 4.79
C LEU A 248 -21.37 11.00 3.74
N GLY A 249 -20.32 11.75 4.08
CA GLY A 249 -19.18 11.97 3.20
C GLY A 249 -18.44 10.68 2.89
N LEU A 250 -18.14 9.87 3.91
CA LEU A 250 -17.51 8.57 3.74
C LEU A 250 -18.39 7.62 2.94
N ASP A 251 -19.71 7.58 3.16
CA ASP A 251 -20.61 6.73 2.38
C ASP A 251 -20.62 7.13 0.88
N SER A 252 -20.55 8.43 0.59
CA SER A 252 -20.52 8.92 -0.79
C SER A 252 -19.23 8.59 -1.55
N VAL A 253 -18.10 8.45 -0.84
CA VAL A 253 -16.77 8.20 -1.43
C VAL A 253 -16.34 6.74 -1.30
N LEU A 254 -16.82 6.05 -0.26
CA LEU A 254 -16.33 4.76 0.26
C LEU A 254 -17.48 3.83 0.71
N GLY A 255 -18.70 4.02 0.20
CA GLY A 255 -19.90 3.28 0.66
C GLY A 255 -19.81 1.75 0.61
N GLU A 256 -18.86 1.19 -0.14
CA GLU A 256 -18.57 -0.25 -0.15
C GLU A 256 -18.06 -0.79 1.20
N PHE A 257 -17.48 0.07 2.05
CA PHE A 257 -16.85 -0.35 3.31
C PHE A 257 -17.84 -0.51 4.46
N ALA A 258 -19.05 0.06 4.36
CA ALA A 258 -20.10 0.00 5.40
C ALA A 258 -19.56 0.20 6.84
N PHE A 259 -18.86 1.32 7.07
CA PHE A 259 -18.13 1.55 8.31
C PHE A 259 -19.06 1.60 9.56
N PRO A 260 -18.67 0.95 10.68
CA PRO A 260 -19.37 1.08 11.96
C PRO A 260 -19.43 2.53 12.44
N GLN A 261 -20.52 2.93 13.11
CA GLN A 261 -20.68 4.31 13.62
C GLN A 261 -19.58 4.70 14.62
N GLU A 262 -19.18 3.75 15.47
CA GLU A 262 -18.06 3.90 16.42
C GLU A 262 -16.74 4.22 15.71
N PHE A 263 -16.43 3.50 14.61
CA PHE A 263 -15.27 3.76 13.79
C PHE A 263 -15.31 5.16 13.17
N VAL A 264 -16.45 5.58 12.62
CA VAL A 264 -16.60 6.94 12.05
C VAL A 264 -16.39 8.02 13.12
N ALA A 265 -16.89 7.80 14.34
CA ALA A 265 -16.68 8.72 15.46
C ALA A 265 -15.20 8.78 15.90
N GLU A 266 -14.50 7.65 15.94
CA GLU A 266 -13.08 7.60 16.25
C GLU A 266 -12.21 8.27 15.18
N VAL A 267 -12.54 8.09 13.89
CA VAL A 267 -11.89 8.80 12.77
C VAL A 267 -12.10 10.31 12.91
N TRP A 268 -13.34 10.74 13.15
CA TRP A 268 -13.65 12.16 13.39
C TRP A 268 -12.78 12.74 14.52
N ALA A 269 -12.73 12.04 15.65
CA ALA A 269 -11.91 12.45 16.78
C ALA A 269 -10.41 12.47 16.46
N ALA A 270 -9.89 11.46 15.76
CA ALA A 270 -8.48 11.36 15.40
C ALA A 270 -8.00 12.50 14.48
N VAL A 271 -8.90 13.10 13.70
CA VAL A 271 -8.62 14.21 12.78
C VAL A 271 -8.88 15.58 13.41
N CYS A 272 -10.05 15.76 14.02
CA CYS A 272 -10.51 17.08 14.51
C CYS A 272 -10.11 17.38 15.95
N HIS A 273 -9.84 16.35 16.74
CA HIS A 273 -9.39 16.44 18.12
C HIS A 273 -8.12 15.61 18.31
N PRO A 274 -7.00 15.98 17.64
CA PRO A 274 -5.72 15.37 17.94
C PRO A 274 -5.53 15.50 19.45
N LYS A 275 -5.40 14.39 20.18
CA LYS A 275 -5.23 14.44 21.63
C LYS A 275 -4.08 15.41 21.91
N GLY A 276 -4.43 16.57 22.48
CA GLY A 276 -3.46 17.46 23.09
C GLY A 276 -2.77 16.70 24.21
N ASP A 277 -1.49 17.00 24.39
CA ASP A 277 -0.62 16.51 25.45
C ASP A 277 -1.38 16.17 26.72
N LYS A 278 -1.26 14.93 27.17
CA LYS A 278 -1.51 14.65 28.58
C LYS A 278 -0.40 15.36 29.36
N GLU A 279 -0.74 16.48 29.98
CA GLU A 279 -0.10 16.95 31.22
C GLU A 279 -0.12 15.84 32.29
#